data_AF-A0A2C9CU06-F1
#
_entry.id   AF-A0A2C9CU06-F1
#
_cell.length_a   1.000
_cell.length_b   1.000
_cell.length_c   1.000
_cell.angle_alpha   90.00
_cell.angle_beta   90.00
_cell.angle_gamma   90.00
#
_symmetry.space_group_name_H-M   'P 1'
#
loop_
_entity.id
_entity.type
_entity.pdbx_description
1 polymer ?
#
loop_
_entity_poly.entity_id
_entity_poly.type
_entity_poly.pdbx_seq_one_letter_code
_entity_poly.pdbx_strand_id
1 'polypeptide(L)'
;MQRPSKYIHTDVPDWADTISMFGELRNHITHSTPTATEKLEKSCNIKGNMGFSFKSGDSIFVNLFHLMAIECFIDQYLNTLNTSLIDLAMKTSDRSSLQTSNQ
;
A
#
# COMPACT_ATOMS: atom_id res chain seq x y z
N MET A 1 10.79 5.92 3.35
CA MET A 1 10.97 4.66 2.60
C MET A 1 11.51 5.04 1.23
N GLN A 2 12.57 4.39 0.74
CA GLN A 2 13.04 4.62 -0.63
C GLN A 2 12.35 3.60 -1.56
N ARG A 3 11.90 4.06 -2.73
CA ARG A 3 11.30 3.20 -3.75
C ARG A 3 12.39 2.23 -4.28
N PRO A 4 12.16 0.90 -4.28
CA PRO A 4 13.09 -0.03 -4.91
C PRO A 4 13.13 0.21 -6.42
N SER A 5 14.31 0.05 -7.02
CA SER A 5 14.57 0.34 -8.44
C SER A 5 13.67 -0.40 -9.43
N LYS A 6 13.12 -1.55 -9.03
CA LYS A 6 12.22 -2.38 -9.84
C LYS A 6 10.80 -1.80 -10.00
N TYR A 7 10.35 -0.92 -9.11
CA TYR A 7 8.99 -0.38 -9.13
C TYR A 7 8.91 0.87 -10.01
N ILE A 8 8.95 0.71 -11.33
CA ILE A 8 9.06 1.83 -12.28
C ILE A 8 7.76 2.64 -12.49
N HIS A 9 6.60 2.06 -12.16
CA HIS A 9 5.29 2.66 -12.48
C HIS A 9 4.57 3.30 -11.29
N THR A 10 5.05 3.08 -10.07
CA THR A 10 4.43 3.57 -8.83
C THR A 10 5.49 4.17 -7.91
N ASP A 11 5.12 5.16 -7.11
CA ASP A 11 6.00 5.72 -6.08
C ASP A 11 5.40 5.52 -4.67
N VAL A 12 6.20 5.79 -3.62
CA VAL A 12 5.78 5.64 -2.22
C VAL A 12 4.46 6.37 -1.89
N PRO A 13 4.20 7.59 -2.41
CA PRO A 13 2.90 8.23 -2.24
C PRO A 13 1.74 7.43 -2.84
N ASP A 14 1.91 6.84 -4.02
CA ASP A 14 0.87 6.02 -4.67
C ASP A 14 0.49 4.82 -3.77
N TRP A 15 1.46 4.25 -3.06
CA TRP A 15 1.23 3.14 -2.12
C TRP A 15 0.50 3.60 -0.87
N ALA A 16 0.85 4.77 -0.33
CA ALA A 16 0.19 5.36 0.83
C ALA A 16 -1.29 5.66 0.54
N ASP A 17 -1.58 6.18 -0.66
CA ASP A 17 -2.95 6.41 -1.13
C ASP A 17 -3.73 5.10 -1.22
N THR A 18 -3.11 4.05 -1.77
CA THR A 18 -3.72 2.71 -1.89
C THR A 18 -4.02 2.12 -0.50
N ILE A 19 -3.09 2.21 0.44
CA ILE A 19 -3.28 1.77 1.83
C ILE A 19 -4.43 2.55 2.49
N SER A 20 -4.50 3.86 2.25
CA SER A 20 -5.57 4.70 2.78
C SER A 20 -6.94 4.30 2.22
N MET A 21 -7.03 4.02 0.91
CA MET A 21 -8.24 3.49 0.29
C MET A 21 -8.67 2.16 0.92
N PHE A 22 -7.75 1.23 1.14
CA PHE A 22 -8.06 -0.04 1.82
C PHE A 22 -8.47 0.16 3.27
N GLY A 23 -7.91 1.15 3.97
CA GLY A 23 -8.34 1.56 5.31
C GLY A 23 -9.81 1.99 5.34
N GLU A 24 -10.23 2.81 4.38
CA GLU A 24 -11.63 3.23 4.25
C GLU A 24 -12.56 2.07 3.89
N LEU A 25 -12.16 1.22 2.95
CA LEU A 25 -12.94 0.02 2.59
C LEU A 25 -13.10 -0.92 3.79
N ARG A 26 -12.02 -1.18 4.54
CA ARG A 26 -12.05 -1.99 5.76
C ARG A 26 -12.98 -1.39 6.80
N ASN A 27 -12.95 -0.07 6.97
CA ASN A 27 -13.81 0.62 7.92
C ASN A 27 -15.29 0.37 7.62
N HIS A 28 -15.69 0.45 6.35
CA HIS A 28 -17.04 0.12 5.90
C HIS A 28 -17.44 -1.33 6.19
N ILE A 29 -16.58 -2.29 5.84
CA ILE A 29 -16.83 -3.71 6.08
C ILE A 29 -16.98 -4.00 7.58
N THR A 30 -16.09 -3.42 8.41
CA THR A 30 -16.06 -3.66 9.87
C THR A 30 -17.32 -3.15 10.55
N HIS A 31 -17.85 -2.01 10.12
CA HIS A 31 -19.04 -1.39 10.71
C HIS A 31 -20.33 -1.80 10.00
N SER A 32 -20.28 -2.74 9.04
CA SER A 32 -21.42 -3.19 8.25
C SER A 32 -22.19 -2.05 7.59
N THR A 33 -21.48 -1.01 7.15
CA THR A 33 -22.08 0.11 6.42
C THR A 33 -22.40 -0.38 5.00
N PRO A 34 -23.68 -0.44 4.61
CA PRO A 34 -24.07 -1.08 3.35
C PRO A 34 -23.73 -0.23 2.11
N THR A 35 -23.57 1.08 2.29
CA THR A 35 -23.39 2.04 1.20
C THR A 35 -22.04 2.75 1.27
N ALA A 36 -21.45 3.04 0.11
CA ALA A 36 -20.20 3.76 0.02
C ALA A 36 -20.38 5.22 0.43
N THR A 37 -19.38 5.77 1.12
CA THR A 37 -19.32 7.19 1.48
C THR A 37 -18.61 7.99 0.38
N GLU A 38 -18.80 9.31 0.37
CA GLU A 38 -18.04 10.23 -0.48
C GLU A 38 -16.52 10.08 -0.29
N LYS A 39 -16.09 9.75 0.93
CA LYS A 39 -14.68 9.53 1.23
C LYS A 39 -14.15 8.31 0.49
N LEU A 40 -14.90 7.20 0.50
CA LEU A 40 -14.52 5.98 -0.22
C LEU A 40 -14.53 6.22 -1.74
N GLU A 41 -15.50 6.95 -2.27
CA GLU A 41 -15.51 7.34 -3.69
C GLU A 41 -14.27 8.16 -4.07
N LYS A 42 -13.92 9.18 -3.27
CA LYS A 42 -12.72 9.99 -3.51
C LYS A 42 -11.46 9.14 -3.47
N SER A 43 -11.39 8.16 -2.56
CA SER A 43 -10.25 7.24 -2.47
C SER A 43 -10.11 6.30 -3.69
N CYS A 44 -11.16 6.09 -4.49
CA CYS A 44 -11.06 5.36 -5.76
C CYS A 44 -10.49 6.20 -6.92
N ASN A 45 -10.38 7.53 -6.77
CA ASN A 45 -9.82 8.43 -7.78
C ASN A 45 -8.30 8.62 -7.62
N ILE A 46 -7.58 7.52 -7.37
CA ILE A 46 -6.12 7.51 -7.23
C ILE A 46 -5.52 6.63 -8.33
N LYS A 47 -4.23 6.86 -8.63
CA LYS A 47 -3.50 6.06 -9.61
C LYS A 47 -3.42 4.58 -9.23
N GLY A 48 -3.35 4.29 -7.92
CA GLY A 48 -3.32 2.95 -7.34
C GLY A 48 -4.69 2.40 -6.95
N ASN A 49 -5.78 2.75 -7.64
CA ASN A 49 -7.12 2.32 -7.23
C ASN A 49 -7.38 0.82 -7.43
N MET A 50 -6.46 0.07 -8.05
CA MET A 50 -6.51 -1.38 -8.22
C MET A 50 -7.82 -1.92 -8.84
N GLY A 51 -8.50 -1.10 -9.65
CA GLY A 51 -9.77 -1.45 -10.29
C GLY A 51 -11.02 -1.23 -9.43
N PHE A 52 -10.88 -0.67 -8.22
CA PHE A 52 -12.01 -0.25 -7.41
C PHE A 52 -12.65 1.04 -7.97
N SER A 53 -13.99 1.06 -7.99
CA SER A 53 -14.78 2.15 -8.60
C SER A 53 -16.05 2.48 -7.80
N PHE A 54 -15.95 2.50 -6.47
CA PHE A 54 -17.09 2.79 -5.60
C PHE A 54 -17.67 4.20 -5.82
N LYS A 55 -18.99 4.33 -5.65
CA LYS A 55 -19.75 5.57 -5.81
C LYS A 55 -20.58 5.85 -4.58
N SER A 56 -20.57 7.09 -4.09
CA SER A 56 -21.29 7.46 -2.87
C SER A 56 -22.78 7.13 -2.97
N GLY A 57 -23.33 6.49 -1.95
CA GLY A 57 -24.73 6.05 -1.91
C GLY A 57 -24.98 4.67 -2.54
N ASP A 58 -24.08 4.16 -3.38
CA ASP A 58 -24.21 2.82 -3.95
C ASP A 58 -23.84 1.74 -2.92
N SER A 59 -24.43 0.55 -3.10
CA SER A 59 -24.09 -0.61 -2.28
C SER A 59 -22.62 -0.98 -2.45
N ILE A 60 -21.92 -1.23 -1.34
CA ILE A 60 -20.55 -1.71 -1.39
C ILE A 60 -20.57 -3.17 -1.84
N PHE A 61 -20.01 -3.43 -3.01
CA PHE A 61 -19.85 -4.78 -3.54
C PHE A 61 -18.38 -5.09 -3.81
N VAL A 62 -17.85 -6.06 -3.06
CA VAL A 62 -16.48 -6.57 -3.23
C VAL A 62 -16.56 -7.94 -3.89
N ASN A 63 -15.98 -8.07 -5.07
CA ASN A 63 -15.96 -9.32 -5.82
C ASN A 63 -14.60 -10.04 -5.65
N LEU A 64 -14.47 -11.23 -6.24
CA LEU A 64 -13.24 -12.01 -6.16
C LEU A 64 -12.02 -11.26 -6.73
N PHE A 65 -12.19 -10.54 -7.83
CA PHE A 65 -11.11 -9.75 -8.43
C PHE A 65 -10.56 -8.70 -7.45
N HIS A 66 -11.45 -7.99 -6.75
CA HIS A 66 -11.07 -7.02 -5.72
C HIS A 66 -10.26 -7.67 -4.58
N LEU A 67 -10.65 -8.87 -4.14
CA LEU A 67 -9.92 -9.61 -3.10
C LEU A 67 -8.52 -10.03 -3.58
N MET A 68 -8.42 -10.55 -4.79
CA MET A 68 -7.13 -10.90 -5.41
C MET A 68 -6.22 -9.68 -5.58
N ALA A 69 -6.79 -8.53 -5.94
CA ALA A 69 -6.04 -7.28 -6.09
C ALA A 69 -5.48 -6.79 -4.74
N ILE A 70 -6.26 -6.88 -3.66
CA ILE A 70 -5.81 -6.56 -2.29
C ILE A 70 -4.67 -7.51 -1.87
N GLU A 71 -4.84 -8.82 -2.07
CA GLU A 71 -3.83 -9.82 -1.72
C GLU A 71 -2.51 -9.57 -2.46
N CYS A 72 -2.58 -9.37 -3.77
CA CYS A 72 -1.43 -9.05 -4.61
C CYS A 72 -0.70 -7.78 -4.14
N PHE A 73 -1.45 -6.72 -3.82
CA PHE A 73 -0.85 -5.50 -3.27
C PHE A 73 -0.14 -5.75 -1.95
N ILE A 74 -0.77 -6.48 -1.01
CA ILE A 74 -0.20 -6.76 0.31
C ILE A 74 1.11 -7.56 0.17
N ASP A 75 1.12 -8.60 -0.66
CA ASP A 75 2.32 -9.40 -0.91
C ASP A 75 3.48 -8.53 -1.46
N GLN A 76 3.20 -7.75 -2.51
CA GLN A 76 4.21 -6.88 -3.11
C GLN A 76 4.71 -5.80 -2.14
N TYR A 77 3.80 -5.21 -1.36
CA TYR A 77 4.12 -4.19 -0.38
C TYR A 77 5.00 -4.73 0.74
N LEU A 78 4.66 -5.88 1.31
CA LEU A 78 5.44 -6.52 2.38
C LEU A 78 6.79 -6.99 1.88
N ASN A 79 6.88 -7.59 0.69
CA ASN A 79 8.15 -7.96 0.07
C ASN A 79 9.06 -6.75 -0.13
N THR A 80 8.49 -5.64 -0.59
CA THR A 80 9.20 -4.36 -0.74
C THR A 80 9.70 -3.81 0.59
N LEU A 81 8.85 -3.82 1.62
CA LEU A 81 9.19 -3.36 2.96
C LEU A 81 10.32 -4.19 3.56
N ASN A 82 10.20 -5.51 3.51
CA ASN A 82 11.22 -6.43 4.01
C ASN A 82 12.58 -6.21 3.31
N THR A 83 12.58 -6.12 1.98
CA THR A 83 13.81 -5.85 1.21
C THR A 83 14.43 -4.50 1.60
N SER A 84 13.59 -3.47 1.73
CA SER A 84 14.05 -2.12 2.11
C SER A 84 14.65 -2.08 3.52
N LEU A 85 14.11 -2.86 4.46
CA LEU A 85 14.64 -2.98 5.82
C LEU A 85 15.96 -3.74 5.86
N ILE A 86 16.10 -4.81 5.07
CA ILE A 86 17.36 -5.54 4.91
C ILE A 86 18.45 -4.60 4.35
N ASP A 87 18.16 -3.87 3.28
CA ASP A 87 19.09 -2.91 2.68
C ASP A 87 19.54 -1.84 3.68
N LEU A 88 18.61 -1.35 4.52
CA LEU A 88 18.91 -0.38 5.57
C LEU A 88 19.83 -0.98 6.65
N ALA A 89 19.57 -2.21 7.08
CA ALA A 89 20.39 -2.91 8.07
C ALA A 89 21.81 -3.17 7.55
N MET A 90 21.95 -3.59 6.30
CA MET A 90 23.25 -3.81 5.66
C MET A 90 24.05 -2.50 5.56
N LYS A 91 23.45 -1.42 5.06
CA LYS A 91 24.09 -0.09 4.98
C LYS A 91 24.54 0.43 6.35
N THR A 92 23.78 0.14 7.41
CA THR A 92 24.12 0.55 8.78
C THR A 92 25.29 -0.28 9.33
N SER A 93 25.31 -1.59 9.06
CA SER A 93 26.40 -2.49 9.45
C SER A 93 27.72 -2.11 8.77
N ASP A 94 27.68 -1.81 7.47
CA ASP A 94 28.87 -1.36 6.72
C ASP A 94 29.46 -0.06 7.28
N ARG A 95 28.61 0.94 7.62
CA ARG A 95 29.08 2.18 8.27
C ARG A 95 29.73 1.93 9.63
N SER A 96 29.22 0.96 10.38
CA SER A 96 29.75 0.58 11.70
C SER A 96 31.16 -0.01 11.57
N SER A 97 31.36 -0.89 10.58
CA SER A 97 32.65 -1.54 10.30
C SER A 97 33.74 -0.57 9.80
N LEU A 98 33.35 0.49 9.08
CA LEU A 98 34.27 1.53 8.60
C LEU A 98 34.73 2.48 9.72
N GLN A 99 33.94 2.66 10.78
CA GLN A 99 34.31 3.47 11.93
C GLN A 99 35.26 2.72 12.88
N THR A 100 35.12 1.41 13.03
CA THR A 100 36.03 0.59 13.86
C THR A 100 37.39 0.32 13.20
N SER A 101 37.51 0.51 11.89
CA SER A 101 38.77 0.28 11.14
C SER A 101 39.66 1.53 11.05
N ASN A 102 39.18 2.69 11.53
CA ASN A 102 39.91 3.97 11.56
C ASN A 102 40.30 4.40 12.99
N GLN A 103 40.24 3.48 13.95
CA GLN A 103 40.83 3.60 15.29
C GLN A 103 41.91 2.54 15.46
#